data_AF-A0A842U2S0-F1
#
_entry.id   AF-A0A842U2S0-F1
#
_cell.length_a   1.000
_cell.length_b   1.000
_cell.length_c   1.000
_cell.angle_alpha   90.00
_cell.angle_beta   90.00
_cell.angle_gamma   90.00
#
_symmetry.space_group_name_H-M   'P 1'
#
loop_
_entity.id
_entity.type
_entity.pdbx_description
1 polymer ?
#
loop_
_entity_poly.entity_id
_entity_poly.type
_entity_poly.pdbx_seq_one_letter_code
_entity_poly.pdbx_strand_id
1 'polypeptide(L)'
;MRKSIIFSIFALVLMTACTSELECTSDADCVPASCCHADSCVPKDRAPDCSETFCTQECVPETLDCNQGDCICQDNRCTTEFY
;
A
#
# COMPACT_ATOMS: atom_id res chain seq x y z
N MET A 1 34.94 31.24 2.50
CA MET A 1 33.62 31.23 3.20
C MET A 1 32.45 30.88 2.28
N ARG A 2 32.28 31.48 1.08
CA ARG A 2 31.21 31.08 0.12
C ARG A 2 31.32 29.66 -0.47
N LYS A 3 32.53 29.14 -0.68
CA LYS A 3 32.74 27.76 -1.17
C LYS A 3 32.32 26.68 -0.15
N SER A 4 32.46 26.94 1.15
CA SER A 4 31.99 26.03 2.21
C SER A 4 30.47 25.93 2.27
N ILE A 5 29.76 27.05 2.03
CA ILE A 5 28.28 27.08 2.02
C ILE A 5 27.73 26.26 0.83
N ILE A 6 28.34 26.38 -0.35
CA ILE A 6 27.94 25.62 -1.55
C ILE A 6 28.19 24.11 -1.37
N PHE A 7 29.30 23.74 -0.72
CA PHE A 7 29.60 22.33 -0.41
C PHE A 7 28.62 21.73 0.62
N SER A 8 28.20 22.52 1.61
CA SER A 8 27.19 22.10 2.61
C SER A 8 25.78 21.94 2.02
N ILE A 9 25.38 22.78 1.04
CA ILE A 9 24.08 22.66 0.37
C ILE A 9 24.03 21.39 -0.50
N PHE A 10 25.12 21.05 -1.19
CA PHE A 10 25.19 19.84 -2.01
C PHE A 10 25.11 18.54 -1.18
N ALA A 11 25.71 18.55 0.02
CA ALA A 11 25.60 17.43 0.97
C ALA A 11 24.19 17.26 1.55
N LEU A 12 23.42 18.35 1.71
CA LEU A 12 22.04 18.30 2.21
C LEU A 12 21.07 17.69 1.20
N VAL A 13 21.29 17.95 -0.10
CA VAL A 13 20.45 17.44 -1.20
C VAL A 13 20.66 15.94 -1.45
N LEU A 14 21.84 15.40 -1.12
CA LEU A 14 22.12 13.96 -1.27
C LEU A 14 21.40 13.07 -0.24
N MET A 15 21.03 13.61 0.93
CA MET A 15 20.37 12.84 2.01
C MET A 15 18.85 12.69 1.85
N THR A 16 18.23 13.42 0.92
CA THR A 16 16.77 13.43 0.72
C THR A 16 16.28 12.43 -0.33
N ALA A 17 17.18 11.64 -0.93
CA ALA A 17 16.91 10.86 -2.13
C ALA A 17 16.33 9.44 -1.90
N CYS A 18 15.91 9.08 -0.68
CA CYS A 18 15.34 7.77 -0.41
C CYS A 18 14.19 7.83 0.60
N THR A 19 13.16 8.61 0.30
CA THR A 19 11.87 8.48 1.00
C THR A 19 11.04 7.43 0.26
N SER A 20 11.24 6.15 0.57
CA SER A 20 10.22 5.17 0.20
C SER A 20 8.99 5.46 1.06
N GLU A 21 7.93 6.00 0.46
CA GLU A 21 6.63 6.13 1.11
C GLU A 21 6.25 4.76 1.69
N LEU A 22 6.13 4.69 3.02
CA LEU A 22 5.66 3.50 3.71
C LEU A 22 4.18 3.36 3.35
N GLU A 23 3.76 2.22 2.81
CA GLU A 23 2.35 2.03 2.49
C GLU A 23 1.53 1.77 3.75
N CYS A 24 2.12 1.09 4.73
CA CYS A 24 1.43 0.68 5.95
C CYS A 24 2.39 0.56 7.14
N THR A 25 1.81 0.62 8.33
CA THR A 25 2.49 0.32 9.61
C THR A 25 1.83 -0.85 10.35
N SER A 26 0.59 -1.17 10.01
CA SER A 26 -0.19 -2.29 10.54
C SER A 26 -1.19 -2.78 9.51
N ASP A 27 -1.73 -3.99 9.69
CA ASP A 27 -2.72 -4.58 8.78
C ASP A 27 -3.95 -3.68 8.58
N ALA A 28 -4.31 -2.90 9.60
CA ALA A 28 -5.43 -1.96 9.56
C ALA A 28 -5.25 -0.80 8.56
N ASP A 29 -4.03 -0.58 8.07
CA ASP A 29 -3.71 0.41 7.04
C ASP A 29 -3.94 -0.14 5.62
N CYS A 30 -4.15 -1.45 5.48
CA CYS A 30 -4.34 -2.12 4.20
C CYS A 30 -5.80 -2.47 3.94
N VAL A 31 -6.22 -2.33 2.69
CA VAL A 31 -7.57 -2.63 2.22
C VAL A 31 -7.53 -3.32 0.86
N PRO A 32 -8.61 -4.01 0.43
CA PRO A 32 -8.69 -4.60 -0.90
C PRO A 32 -8.43 -3.58 -2.04
N ALA A 33 -7.68 -4.00 -3.06
CA ALA A 33 -7.31 -3.15 -4.20
C ALA A 33 -8.45 -2.92 -5.22
N SER A 34 -9.47 -3.77 -5.18
CA SER A 34 -10.66 -3.70 -6.04
C SER A 34 -11.92 -3.92 -5.21
N CYS A 35 -13.07 -3.51 -5.75
CA CYS A 35 -14.34 -3.61 -5.04
C CYS A 35 -14.88 -5.03 -4.91
N CYS A 36 -14.58 -5.89 -5.88
CA CYS A 36 -15.12 -7.24 -5.96
C CYS A 36 -13.98 -8.21 -6.22
N HIS A 37 -14.00 -9.36 -5.55
CA HIS A 37 -13.09 -10.47 -5.82
C HIS A 37 -11.62 -10.03 -5.82
N ALA A 38 -11.24 -9.18 -4.87
CA ALA A 38 -9.90 -8.62 -4.81
C ALA A 38 -8.87 -9.72 -4.54
N ASP A 39 -7.81 -9.74 -5.33
CA ASP A 39 -6.66 -10.65 -5.23
C ASP A 39 -5.40 -9.94 -4.73
N SER A 40 -5.54 -8.68 -4.33
CA SER A 40 -4.46 -7.77 -3.99
C SER A 40 -4.93 -6.71 -3.01
N CYS A 41 -3.97 -6.07 -2.32
CA CYS A 41 -4.24 -5.06 -1.30
C CYS A 41 -3.49 -3.76 -1.59
N VAL A 42 -4.06 -2.64 -1.15
CA VAL A 42 -3.52 -1.28 -1.26
C VAL A 42 -3.60 -0.59 0.09
N PRO A 43 -2.80 0.47 0.33
CA PRO A 43 -2.99 1.30 1.49
C PRO A 43 -4.34 2.02 1.43
N LYS A 44 -4.92 2.29 2.60
CA LYS A 44 -6.28 2.85 2.77
C LYS A 44 -6.49 4.20 2.08
N ASP A 45 -5.44 5.00 1.90
CA ASP A 45 -5.51 6.27 1.15
C ASP A 45 -5.68 6.08 -0.36
N ARG A 46 -5.41 4.87 -0.88
CA ARG A 46 -5.62 4.43 -2.26
C ARG A 46 -6.81 3.47 -2.41
N ALA A 47 -7.66 3.36 -1.38
CA ALA A 47 -8.86 2.53 -1.44
C ALA A 47 -9.73 2.87 -2.66
N PRO A 48 -10.27 1.86 -3.39
CA PRO A 48 -11.23 2.12 -4.46
C PRO A 48 -12.55 2.65 -3.89
N ASP A 49 -13.22 3.53 -4.66
CA ASP A 49 -14.60 3.91 -4.35
C ASP A 49 -15.57 2.84 -4.87
N CYS A 50 -16.24 2.16 -3.93
CA CYS A 50 -17.17 1.08 -4.22
C CYS A 50 -18.64 1.48 -4.02
N SER A 51 -18.94 2.77 -3.80
CA SER A 51 -20.28 3.25 -3.46
C SER A 51 -21.35 2.95 -4.51
N GLU A 52 -20.97 2.83 -5.79
CA GLU A 52 -21.87 2.51 -6.90
C GLU A 52 -21.63 1.12 -7.51
N THR A 53 -20.81 0.27 -6.86
CA THR A 53 -20.45 -1.06 -7.38
C THR A 53 -21.31 -2.15 -6.73
N PHE A 54 -21.86 -3.04 -7.56
CA PHE A 54 -22.55 -4.25 -7.11
C PHE A 54 -21.72 -5.48 -7.48
N CYS A 55 -21.22 -6.19 -6.47
CA CYS A 55 -20.47 -7.42 -6.64
C CYS A 55 -21.40 -8.64 -6.78
N THR A 56 -20.88 -9.71 -7.39
CA THR A 56 -21.56 -11.00 -7.36
C THR A 56 -21.46 -11.62 -5.96
N GLN A 57 -22.26 -12.66 -5.68
CA GLN A 57 -22.15 -13.44 -4.44
C GLN A 57 -21.27 -14.69 -4.60
N GLU A 58 -20.50 -14.77 -5.69
CA GLU A 58 -19.57 -15.87 -5.92
C GLU A 58 -18.37 -15.75 -4.98
N CYS A 59 -17.92 -16.88 -4.41
CA CYS A 59 -16.61 -16.96 -3.78
C CYS A 59 -15.60 -17.31 -4.87
N VAL A 60 -14.84 -16.33 -5.37
CA VAL A 60 -13.86 -16.58 -6.43
C VAL A 60 -12.58 -17.15 -5.80
N PRO A 61 -12.05 -18.29 -6.31
CA PRO A 61 -10.77 -18.82 -5.84
C PRO A 61 -9.62 -17.84 -6.02
N GLU A 62 -8.60 -17.93 -5.15
CA GLU A 62 -7.40 -17.07 -5.22
C GLU A 62 -7.71 -15.56 -5.06
N THR A 63 -8.77 -15.25 -4.31
CA THR A 63 -9.16 -13.87 -3.93
C THR A 63 -9.39 -13.79 -2.42
N LEU A 64 -9.66 -12.59 -1.92
CA LEU A 64 -10.01 -12.32 -0.52
C LEU A 64 -11.45 -12.71 -0.16
N ASP A 65 -12.21 -13.27 -1.10
CA ASP A 65 -13.58 -13.69 -0.85
C ASP A 65 -13.65 -14.80 0.20
N CYS A 66 -14.74 -14.81 0.97
CA CYS A 66 -15.15 -15.96 1.79
C CYS A 66 -14.08 -16.45 2.78
N ASN A 67 -13.25 -15.53 3.29
CA ASN A 67 -12.13 -15.77 4.20
C ASN A 67 -11.04 -16.68 3.60
N GLN A 68 -10.76 -16.55 2.30
CA GLN A 68 -9.64 -17.22 1.64
C GLN A 68 -8.30 -16.50 1.84
N GLY A 69 -8.32 -15.26 2.33
CA GLY A 69 -7.14 -14.51 2.70
C GLY A 69 -7.49 -13.18 3.35
N ASP A 70 -6.47 -12.44 3.75
CA ASP A 70 -6.59 -11.11 4.35
C ASP A 70 -5.56 -10.12 3.79
N CYS A 71 -5.86 -8.82 3.93
CA CYS A 71 -4.89 -7.77 3.69
C CYS A 71 -4.00 -7.58 4.91
N ILE A 72 -2.69 -7.76 4.72
CA ILE A 72 -1.70 -7.61 5.77
C ILE A 72 -0.68 -6.52 5.43
N CYS A 73 -0.05 -5.97 6.46
CA CYS A 73 1.10 -5.11 6.32
C CYS A 73 2.38 -5.91 6.52
N GLN A 74 3.09 -6.17 5.42
CA GLN A 74 4.35 -6.91 5.44
C GLN A 74 5.45 -6.04 4.84
N ASP A 75 6.56 -5.88 5.58
CA ASP A 75 7.71 -5.07 5.14
C ASP A 75 7.32 -3.63 4.73
N ASN A 76 6.33 -3.05 5.42
CA ASN A 76 5.75 -1.73 5.15
C ASN A 76 5.06 -1.61 3.77
N ARG A 77 4.61 -2.74 3.22
CA ARG A 77 3.83 -2.85 2.00
C ARG A 77 2.52 -3.57 2.28
N CYS A 78 1.45 -3.12 1.63
CA CYS A 78 0.20 -3.85 1.67
C CYS A 78 0.29 -5.05 0.72
N THR A 79 0.00 -6.24 1.24
CA THR A 79 -0.02 -7.49 0.48
C THR A 79 -1.16 -8.37 0.95
N THR A 80 -1.48 -9.38 0.16
CA THR A 80 -2.42 -10.45 0.52
C THR A 80 -1.68 -11.58 1.21
N GLU A 81 -2.27 -12.11 2.27
CA GLU A 81 -1.94 -13.42 2.83
C GLU A 81 -3.12 -14.36 2.58
N PHE A 82 -2.91 -15.41 1.77
CA PHE A 82 -3.94 -16.43 1.50
C PHE A 82 -3.77 -17.62 2.45
N TYR A 83 -4.90 -18.27 2.79
CA TYR A 83 -4.99 -19.38 3.74
C TYR A 83 -4.98 -20.77 3.07
#